data_AF-A0A0J1EUC4-F1
#
_entry.id   AF-A0A0J1EUC4-F1
#
_cell.length_a   1.000
_cell.length_b   1.000
_cell.length_c   1.000
_cell.angle_alpha   90.00
_cell.angle_beta   90.00
_cell.angle_gamma   90.00
#
_symmetry.space_group_name_H-M   'P 1'
#
loop_
_entity.id
_entity.type
_entity.pdbx_description
1 polymer ?
#
loop_
_entity_poly.entity_id
_entity_poly.type
_entity_poly.pdbx_seq_one_letter_code
_entity_poly.pdbx_strand_id
1 'polypeptide(L)'
;MKKSALLAAPALALAAVTLPATAATAAAESWSFQAELAPVNNSTAAGSAVVDVTGQEATVTVEVAGAPALFQGAPYPHAQHIHIGGQGVCAPPSADADGDGAVSSMEGQPWTGGIGTSLTTSGDTSPASAVAIDRFPAGEAYTYQRTFPVDGATLAALQSGTAVVNVHGADPAALSAEAQAKANPMAPALPLASDIPIACGVLAPAQMAMPEGPADTGVETAAAGSDARGLAGAAVLGMLALGGAAVGLRRRATGGR
;
A
#
# COMPACT_ATOMS: atom_id res chain seq x y z
N MET A 1 -31.72 -73.50 38.43
CA MET A 1 -30.91 -72.37 38.91
C MET A 1 -29.92 -71.99 37.82
N LYS A 2 -29.89 -70.70 37.46
CA LYS A 2 -29.27 -70.12 36.27
C LYS A 2 -27.75 -70.01 36.43
N LYS A 3 -26.97 -70.21 35.36
CA LYS A 3 -25.62 -69.64 35.23
C LYS A 3 -25.47 -69.02 33.84
N SER A 4 -25.53 -67.69 33.82
CA SER A 4 -25.38 -66.83 32.66
C SER A 4 -23.90 -66.73 32.26
N ALA A 5 -23.60 -66.85 30.97
CA ALA A 5 -22.32 -66.49 30.40
C ALA A 5 -22.29 -64.98 30.10
N LEU A 6 -21.32 -64.27 30.68
CA LEU A 6 -21.01 -62.87 30.41
C LEU A 6 -20.05 -62.81 29.21
N LEU A 7 -20.47 -62.15 28.13
CA LEU A 7 -19.57 -61.76 27.03
C LEU A 7 -18.86 -60.45 27.41
N ALA A 8 -17.54 -60.45 27.35
CA ALA A 8 -16.72 -59.25 27.44
C ALA A 8 -16.57 -58.62 26.05
N ALA A 9 -16.98 -57.35 25.90
CA ALA A 9 -16.74 -56.55 24.71
C ALA A 9 -15.43 -55.74 24.88
N PRO A 10 -14.58 -55.61 23.84
CA PRO A 10 -13.40 -54.77 23.91
C PRO A 10 -13.78 -53.30 23.70
N ALA A 11 -13.37 -52.44 24.62
CA ALA A 11 -13.47 -50.99 24.47
C ALA A 11 -12.37 -50.49 23.52
N LEU A 12 -12.76 -50.01 22.34
CA LEU A 12 -11.86 -49.23 21.47
C LEU A 12 -11.63 -47.86 22.12
N ALA A 13 -10.42 -47.62 22.62
CA ALA A 13 -9.97 -46.29 23.02
C ALA A 13 -9.57 -45.49 21.77
N LEU A 14 -10.42 -44.54 21.35
CA LEU A 14 -10.06 -43.51 20.38
C LEU A 14 -9.15 -42.50 21.07
N ALA A 15 -7.85 -42.56 20.81
CA ALA A 15 -6.91 -41.49 21.17
C ALA A 15 -7.11 -40.33 20.17
N ALA A 16 -7.77 -39.26 20.62
CA ALA A 16 -7.86 -38.01 19.87
C ALA A 16 -6.48 -37.34 19.87
N VAL A 17 -5.79 -37.38 18.72
CA VAL A 17 -4.58 -36.59 18.49
C VAL A 17 -5.04 -35.13 18.31
N THR A 18 -4.85 -34.31 19.34
CA THR A 18 -5.03 -32.87 19.23
C THR A 18 -3.82 -32.27 18.52
N LEU A 19 -3.95 -32.01 17.22
CA LEU A 19 -3.01 -31.15 16.51
C LEU A 19 -3.12 -29.72 17.06
N PRO A 20 -2.02 -29.04 17.41
CA PRO A 20 -2.08 -27.62 17.73
C PRO A 20 -2.44 -26.87 16.44
N ALA A 21 -3.65 -26.31 16.39
CA ALA A 21 -4.01 -25.32 15.39
C ALA A 21 -3.17 -24.07 15.68
N THR A 22 -2.05 -23.91 14.97
CA THR A 22 -1.40 -22.60 14.87
C THR A 22 -2.38 -21.70 14.16
N ALA A 23 -2.99 -20.77 14.89
CA ALA A 23 -3.81 -19.72 14.29
C ALA A 23 -2.94 -18.99 13.26
N ALA A 24 -3.26 -19.15 11.98
CA ALA A 24 -2.71 -18.29 10.95
C ALA A 24 -3.19 -16.87 11.27
N THR A 25 -2.30 -16.02 11.75
CA THR A 25 -2.56 -14.59 11.81
C THR A 25 -2.78 -14.14 10.36
N ALA A 26 -4.00 -13.72 10.03
CA ALA A 26 -4.27 -13.12 8.72
C ALA A 26 -3.29 -11.95 8.53
N ALA A 27 -2.47 -12.00 7.49
CA ALA A 27 -1.64 -10.86 7.12
C ALA A 27 -2.56 -9.67 6.84
N ALA A 28 -2.18 -8.48 7.30
CA ALA A 28 -2.92 -7.28 6.95
C ALA A 28 -2.89 -7.10 5.43
N GLU A 29 -4.05 -6.85 4.83
CA GLU A 29 -4.15 -6.60 3.40
C GLU A 29 -3.29 -5.39 3.03
N SER A 30 -2.63 -5.49 1.88
CA SER A 30 -1.72 -4.44 1.39
C SER A 30 -2.06 -4.06 -0.05
N TRP A 31 -1.94 -2.77 -0.33
CA TRP A 31 -2.19 -2.18 -1.65
C TRP A 31 -1.13 -1.14 -1.94
N SER A 32 -0.79 -0.98 -3.21
CA SER A 32 0.08 0.10 -3.67
C SER A 32 -0.63 0.87 -4.78
N PHE A 33 -0.59 2.20 -4.71
CA PHE A 33 -1.18 3.09 -5.69
C PHE A 33 -0.14 4.09 -6.16
N GLN A 34 -0.20 4.49 -7.43
CA GLN A 34 0.74 5.45 -8.01
C GLN A 34 0.02 6.43 -8.94
N ALA A 35 0.60 7.63 -9.06
CA ALA A 35 0.19 8.65 -10.00
C ALA A 35 1.42 9.37 -10.56
N GLU A 36 1.39 9.68 -11.86
CA GLU A 36 2.22 10.75 -12.42
C GLU A 36 1.50 12.08 -12.22
N LEU A 37 2.20 13.08 -11.70
CA LEU A 37 1.67 14.42 -11.48
C LEU A 37 2.00 15.28 -12.70
N ALA A 38 0.97 15.62 -13.47
CA ALA A 38 1.09 16.50 -14.62
C ALA A 38 0.88 17.97 -14.22
N PRO A 39 1.55 18.92 -14.89
CA PRO A 39 1.30 20.34 -14.65
C PRO A 39 -0.15 20.73 -14.98
N VAL A 40 -0.73 21.59 -14.14
CA VAL A 40 -2.06 22.20 -14.33
C VAL A 40 -1.97 23.71 -14.10
N ASN A 41 -3.01 24.47 -14.48
CA ASN A 41 -3.03 25.94 -14.33
C ASN A 41 -1.78 26.66 -14.87
N ASN A 42 -1.31 26.24 -16.06
CA ASN A 42 -0.13 26.81 -16.73
C ASN A 42 1.18 26.74 -15.91
N SER A 43 1.23 25.84 -14.93
CA SER A 43 2.42 25.52 -14.16
C SER A 43 3.46 24.73 -14.98
N THR A 44 4.69 24.70 -14.48
CA THR A 44 5.75 23.77 -14.90
C THR A 44 5.96 22.60 -13.92
N ALA A 45 5.26 22.61 -12.79
CA ALA A 45 5.41 21.63 -11.73
C ALA A 45 4.94 20.25 -12.20
N ALA A 46 5.78 19.25 -12.02
CA ALA A 46 5.50 17.86 -12.35
C ALA A 46 6.16 16.94 -11.34
N GLY A 47 5.78 15.66 -11.35
CA GLY A 47 6.38 14.69 -10.43
C GLY A 47 5.62 13.38 -10.37
N SER A 48 5.69 12.71 -9.23
CA SER A 48 5.03 11.43 -9.00
C SER A 48 4.54 11.31 -7.56
N ALA A 49 3.56 10.44 -7.34
CA ALA A 49 3.07 10.06 -6.02
C ALA A 49 2.92 8.55 -5.93
N VAL A 50 3.33 7.98 -4.79
CA VAL A 50 3.15 6.57 -4.44
C VAL A 50 2.51 6.49 -3.06
N VAL A 51 1.51 5.62 -2.92
CA VAL A 51 0.79 5.36 -1.68
C VAL A 51 0.77 3.86 -1.43
N ASP A 52 1.57 3.41 -0.47
CA ASP A 52 1.59 2.02 -0.02
C ASP A 52 0.77 1.90 1.27
N VAL A 53 -0.30 1.11 1.24
CA VAL A 53 -1.19 0.90 2.38
C VAL A 53 -1.03 -0.52 2.92
N THR A 54 -0.92 -0.67 4.24
CA THR A 54 -1.05 -1.95 4.94
C THR A 54 -2.07 -1.81 6.06
N GLY A 55 -3.20 -2.50 5.94
CA GLY A 55 -4.36 -2.26 6.80
C GLY A 55 -4.91 -0.84 6.60
N GLN A 56 -4.66 0.05 7.56
CA GLN A 56 -5.02 1.48 7.49
C GLN A 56 -3.81 2.41 7.56
N GLU A 57 -2.60 1.87 7.73
CA GLU A 57 -1.37 2.67 7.71
C GLU A 57 -0.94 2.86 6.25
N ALA A 58 -0.83 4.12 5.82
CA ALA A 58 -0.34 4.48 4.50
C ALA A 58 1.04 5.12 4.61
N THR A 59 1.99 4.64 3.81
CA THR A 59 3.23 5.35 3.52
C THR A 59 3.06 6.08 2.20
N VAL A 60 3.06 7.41 2.27
CA VAL A 60 2.90 8.28 1.10
C VAL A 60 4.24 8.89 0.75
N THR A 61 4.66 8.72 -0.50
CA THR A 61 5.82 9.41 -1.09
C THR A 61 5.33 10.31 -2.21
N VAL A 62 5.76 11.57 -2.23
CA VAL A 62 5.48 12.51 -3.32
C VAL A 62 6.78 13.20 -3.72
N GLU A 63 7.10 13.15 -5.00
CA GLU A 63 8.22 13.86 -5.59
C GLU A 63 7.68 14.96 -6.48
N VAL A 64 8.21 16.17 -6.35
CA VAL A 64 7.82 17.33 -7.15
C VAL A 64 9.06 18.07 -7.60
N ALA A 65 9.05 18.56 -8.83
CA ALA A 65 10.03 19.48 -9.39
C ALA A 65 9.35 20.53 -10.27
N GLY A 66 10.00 21.69 -10.44
CA GLY A 66 9.49 22.78 -11.28
C GLY A 66 8.36 23.58 -10.62
N ALA A 67 8.22 23.49 -9.29
CA ALA A 67 7.29 24.31 -8.53
C ALA A 67 7.86 25.73 -8.32
N PRO A 68 7.01 26.74 -8.08
CA PRO A 68 7.47 28.08 -7.75
C PRO A 68 8.42 28.11 -6.53
N ALA A 69 9.69 28.48 -6.74
CA ALA A 69 10.72 28.32 -5.71
C ALA A 69 10.51 29.18 -4.46
N LEU A 70 10.04 30.41 -4.64
CA LEU A 70 9.98 31.44 -3.60
C LEU A 70 8.62 32.10 -3.54
N PHE A 71 8.18 32.40 -2.31
CA PHE A 71 7.06 33.29 -2.05
C PHE A 71 7.51 34.32 -1.02
N GLN A 72 7.41 35.60 -1.38
CA GLN A 72 7.89 36.72 -0.56
C GLN A 72 9.36 36.57 -0.12
N GLY A 73 10.22 36.00 -0.98
CA GLY A 73 11.65 35.85 -0.73
C GLY A 73 12.06 34.69 0.18
N ALA A 74 11.11 33.87 0.65
CA ALA A 74 11.35 32.63 1.38
C ALA A 74 10.96 31.41 0.52
N PRO A 75 11.48 30.21 0.78
CA PRO A 75 11.02 28.97 0.12
C PRO A 75 9.50 28.88 0.17
N TYR A 76 8.85 28.74 -0.98
CA TYR A 76 7.39 28.70 -1.07
C TYR A 76 6.86 27.36 -0.55
N PRO A 77 6.01 27.33 0.49
CA PRO A 77 5.32 26.11 0.89
C PRO A 77 4.23 25.73 -0.11
N HIS A 78 4.22 24.46 -0.52
CA HIS A 78 3.25 23.89 -1.44
C HIS A 78 2.27 23.00 -0.70
N ALA A 79 1.06 23.51 -0.42
CA ALA A 79 0.01 22.69 0.14
C ALA A 79 -0.27 21.51 -0.79
N GLN A 80 -0.40 20.31 -0.24
CA GLN A 80 -0.61 19.10 -1.03
C GLN A 80 -1.52 18.13 -0.32
N HIS A 81 -2.42 17.52 -1.08
CA HIS A 81 -3.52 16.75 -0.53
C HIS A 81 -3.88 15.56 -1.44
N ILE A 82 -4.42 14.52 -0.82
CA ILE A 82 -5.22 13.50 -1.51
C ILE A 82 -6.68 13.95 -1.42
N HIS A 83 -7.27 14.26 -2.58
CA HIS A 83 -8.67 14.59 -2.75
C HIS A 83 -9.51 13.35 -3.03
N ILE A 84 -10.74 13.35 -2.51
CA ILE A 84 -11.70 12.25 -2.59
C ILE A 84 -13.14 12.77 -2.78
N GLY A 85 -14.02 11.91 -3.28
CA GLY A 85 -15.45 12.22 -3.43
C GLY A 85 -15.80 13.08 -4.64
N GLY A 86 -14.86 13.32 -5.55
CA GLY A 86 -15.10 13.88 -6.88
C GLY A 86 -15.28 12.79 -7.95
N GLN A 87 -15.13 13.19 -9.22
CA GLN A 87 -15.13 12.28 -10.37
C GLN A 87 -13.87 11.42 -10.48
N GLY A 88 -12.82 11.71 -9.71
CA GLY A 88 -11.56 10.97 -9.77
C GLY A 88 -10.69 11.37 -10.96
N VAL A 89 -10.76 12.64 -11.37
CA VAL A 89 -9.97 13.18 -12.48
C VAL A 89 -9.43 14.55 -12.12
N CYS A 90 -8.31 14.94 -12.73
CA CYS A 90 -7.81 16.30 -12.64
C CYS A 90 -8.78 17.28 -13.30
N ALA A 91 -9.02 18.41 -12.64
CA ALA A 91 -9.91 19.44 -13.17
C ALA A 91 -9.37 19.97 -14.52
N PRO A 92 -10.19 20.00 -15.58
CA PRO A 92 -9.80 20.55 -16.87
C PRO A 92 -9.75 22.08 -16.79
N PRO A 93 -9.07 22.76 -17.73
CA PRO A 93 -9.10 24.23 -17.80
C PRO A 93 -10.51 24.81 -17.93
N SER A 94 -11.46 24.07 -18.50
CA SER A 94 -12.88 24.49 -18.59
C SER A 94 -13.61 24.50 -17.25
N ALA A 95 -12.96 24.09 -16.16
CA ALA A 95 -13.49 24.20 -14.80
C ALA A 95 -13.37 25.61 -14.23
N ASP A 96 -12.58 26.50 -14.85
CA ASP A 96 -12.48 27.93 -14.54
C ASP A 96 -13.85 28.58 -14.81
N ALA A 97 -14.67 28.65 -13.76
CA ALA A 97 -16.07 29.00 -13.83
C ALA A 97 -16.27 30.50 -13.75
N ASP A 98 -15.37 31.21 -13.05
CA ASP A 98 -15.40 32.66 -12.97
C ASP A 98 -14.57 33.38 -14.04
N GLY A 99 -13.76 32.63 -14.81
CA GLY A 99 -13.09 33.10 -16.01
C GLY A 99 -11.84 33.93 -15.72
N ASP A 100 -11.24 33.79 -14.54
CA ASP A 100 -10.04 34.54 -14.17
C ASP A 100 -8.75 33.98 -14.76
N GLY A 101 -8.82 32.87 -15.49
CA GLY A 101 -7.69 32.21 -16.14
C GLY A 101 -6.99 31.16 -15.29
N ALA A 102 -7.51 30.81 -14.12
CA ALA A 102 -7.01 29.73 -13.29
C ALA A 102 -8.15 28.95 -12.62
N VAL A 103 -8.01 27.62 -12.53
CA VAL A 103 -8.94 26.77 -11.81
C VAL A 103 -8.54 26.72 -10.34
N SER A 104 -9.36 27.30 -9.46
CA SER A 104 -9.21 27.20 -8.00
C SER A 104 -9.58 25.82 -7.45
N SER A 105 -9.26 25.54 -6.18
CA SER A 105 -9.67 24.29 -5.52
C SER A 105 -11.19 24.15 -5.44
N MET A 106 -11.90 25.27 -5.28
CA MET A 106 -13.37 25.27 -5.20
C MET A 106 -14.01 24.96 -6.54
N GLU A 107 -13.44 25.51 -7.62
CA GLU A 107 -13.86 25.20 -8.99
C GLU A 107 -13.50 23.77 -9.39
N GLY A 108 -12.36 23.26 -8.95
CA GLY A 108 -11.93 21.88 -9.21
C GLY A 108 -12.71 20.81 -8.44
N GLN A 109 -13.47 21.19 -7.41
CA GLN A 109 -14.12 20.25 -6.48
C GLN A 109 -15.02 19.19 -7.18
N PRO A 110 -15.83 19.51 -8.21
CA PRO A 110 -16.60 18.48 -8.91
C PRO A 110 -15.76 17.39 -9.59
N TRP A 111 -14.48 17.67 -9.88
CA TRP A 111 -13.56 16.75 -10.55
C TRP A 111 -12.71 15.97 -9.56
N THR A 112 -12.01 16.67 -8.66
CA THR A 112 -11.05 16.06 -7.73
C THR A 112 -11.70 15.67 -6.41
N GLY A 113 -12.72 16.42 -5.97
CA GLY A 113 -13.41 16.22 -4.70
C GLY A 113 -12.84 17.10 -3.58
N GLY A 114 -13.29 16.81 -2.35
CA GLY A 114 -12.78 17.47 -1.15
C GLY A 114 -11.48 16.85 -0.67
N ILE A 115 -10.78 17.54 0.24
CA ILE A 115 -9.57 16.99 0.86
C ILE A 115 -9.98 15.78 1.72
N GLY A 116 -9.38 14.61 1.45
CA GLY A 116 -9.43 13.44 2.32
C GLY A 116 -8.24 13.40 3.26
N THR A 117 -7.04 13.71 2.75
CA THR A 117 -5.79 13.72 3.52
C THR A 117 -4.92 14.90 3.13
N SER A 118 -4.46 15.67 4.12
CA SER A 118 -3.41 16.69 3.98
C SER A 118 -2.03 16.05 4.17
N LEU A 119 -1.15 16.21 3.18
CA LEU A 119 0.18 15.61 3.19
C LEU A 119 1.20 16.53 3.89
N THR A 120 0.94 16.77 5.17
CA THR A 120 1.82 17.58 6.03
C THR A 120 3.08 16.80 6.42
N THR A 121 4.20 17.50 6.54
CA THR A 121 5.51 16.97 6.95
C THR A 121 5.54 16.52 8.41
N SER A 122 4.59 16.98 9.22
CA SER A 122 4.45 16.59 10.63
C SER A 122 3.03 16.85 11.15
N GLY A 123 2.62 16.16 12.22
CA GLY A 123 1.34 16.37 12.91
C GLY A 123 0.11 15.87 12.15
N ASP A 124 -1.03 16.55 12.34
CA ASP A 124 -2.31 16.20 11.72
C ASP A 124 -2.26 16.15 10.18
N THR A 125 -2.91 15.12 9.61
CA THR A 125 -3.07 14.88 8.17
C THR A 125 -4.54 14.91 7.75
N SER A 126 -5.45 15.31 8.65
CA SER A 126 -6.87 15.41 8.31
C SER A 126 -7.16 16.61 7.38
N PRO A 127 -8.39 16.74 6.87
CA PRO A 127 -8.81 17.93 6.11
C PRO A 127 -8.71 19.24 6.89
N ALA A 128 -8.70 19.21 8.22
CA ALA A 128 -8.50 20.41 9.05
C ALA A 128 -7.12 21.05 8.86
N SER A 129 -6.16 20.30 8.32
CA SER A 129 -4.81 20.76 8.00
C SER A 129 -4.67 21.33 6.58
N ALA A 130 -5.78 21.56 5.86
CA ALA A 130 -5.79 22.03 4.48
C ALA A 130 -4.84 23.22 4.21
N VAL A 131 -4.80 24.17 5.15
CA VAL A 131 -4.03 25.42 5.07
C VAL A 131 -2.97 25.54 6.18
N ALA A 132 -2.45 24.41 6.67
CA ALA A 132 -1.34 24.37 7.61
C ALA A 132 0.01 24.67 6.89
N ILE A 133 0.13 25.88 6.34
CA ILE A 133 1.20 26.33 5.43
C ILE A 133 2.61 26.02 5.96
N ASP A 134 2.82 26.13 7.27
CA ASP A 134 4.09 25.87 7.95
C ASP A 134 4.49 24.40 8.00
N ARG A 135 3.56 23.48 7.71
CA ARG A 135 3.75 22.03 7.75
C ARG A 135 3.71 21.37 6.38
N PHE A 136 3.85 22.12 5.29
CA PHE A 136 3.96 21.56 3.95
C PHE A 136 5.41 21.60 3.42
N PRO A 137 5.77 20.73 2.46
CA PRO A 137 7.05 20.85 1.74
C PRO A 137 7.19 22.21 1.07
N ALA A 138 8.42 22.69 0.88
CA ALA A 138 8.67 24.00 0.31
C ALA A 138 9.85 24.01 -0.68
N GLY A 139 9.79 24.93 -1.64
CA GLY A 139 10.82 25.14 -2.65
C GLY A 139 10.52 24.50 -4.01
N GLU A 140 11.41 24.75 -4.97
CA GLU A 140 11.22 24.40 -6.38
C GLU A 140 11.11 22.90 -6.65
N ALA A 141 11.82 22.10 -5.86
CA ALA A 141 11.81 20.66 -5.93
C ALA A 141 11.96 20.06 -4.53
N TYR A 142 11.24 18.98 -4.26
CA TYR A 142 11.24 18.32 -2.97
C TYR A 142 10.80 16.86 -3.07
N THR A 143 11.17 16.09 -2.04
CA THR A 143 10.64 14.76 -1.78
C THR A 143 9.93 14.78 -0.43
N TYR A 144 8.65 14.47 -0.44
CA TYR A 144 7.85 14.20 0.73
C TYR A 144 7.78 12.70 0.96
N GLN A 145 7.98 12.25 2.20
CA GLN A 145 7.67 10.88 2.60
C GLN A 145 7.16 10.86 4.03
N ARG A 146 6.01 10.21 4.27
CA ARG A 146 5.49 10.04 5.62
C ARG A 146 4.57 8.82 5.72
N THR A 147 4.60 8.17 6.87
CA THR A 147 3.66 7.11 7.26
C THR A 147 2.66 7.64 8.28
N PHE A 148 1.37 7.38 8.06
CA PHE A 148 0.28 7.77 8.95
C PHE A 148 -0.99 6.94 8.66
N PRO A 149 -1.94 6.87 9.62
CA PRO A 149 -3.24 6.24 9.35
C PRO A 149 -4.05 7.08 8.37
N VAL A 150 -4.63 6.43 7.36
CA VAL A 150 -5.66 7.02 6.49
C VAL A 150 -7.05 6.64 6.98
N ASP A 151 -8.02 7.52 6.78
CA ASP A 151 -9.40 7.20 7.10
C ASP A 151 -10.03 6.24 6.07
N GLY A 152 -11.14 5.63 6.45
CA GLY A 152 -11.83 4.65 5.59
C GLY A 152 -12.33 5.25 4.28
N ALA A 153 -12.65 6.56 4.24
CA ALA A 153 -13.10 7.24 3.04
C ALA A 153 -11.96 7.41 2.03
N THR A 154 -10.77 7.78 2.51
CA THR A 154 -9.56 7.88 1.69
C THR A 154 -9.14 6.51 1.17
N LEU A 155 -9.14 5.49 2.02
CA LEU A 155 -8.85 4.12 1.59
C LEU A 155 -9.83 3.62 0.52
N ALA A 156 -11.13 3.87 0.70
CA ALA A 156 -12.13 3.50 -0.30
C ALA A 156 -11.90 4.22 -1.63
N ALA A 157 -11.57 5.51 -1.61
CA ALA A 157 -11.30 6.29 -2.82
C ALA A 157 -10.04 5.80 -3.56
N LEU A 158 -8.99 5.44 -2.83
CA LEU A 158 -7.78 4.81 -3.38
C LEU A 158 -8.15 3.49 -4.09
N GLN A 159 -8.89 2.62 -3.40
CA GLN A 159 -9.30 1.32 -3.93
C GLN A 159 -10.25 1.44 -5.14
N SER A 160 -11.11 2.45 -5.18
CA SER A 160 -12.01 2.70 -6.31
C SER A 160 -11.39 3.51 -7.46
N GLY A 161 -10.13 3.94 -7.33
CA GLY A 161 -9.44 4.74 -8.35
C GLY A 161 -10.02 6.15 -8.53
N THR A 162 -10.56 6.73 -7.44
CA THR A 162 -11.14 8.09 -7.45
C THR A 162 -10.37 9.08 -6.58
N ALA A 163 -9.27 8.64 -5.96
CA ALA A 163 -8.36 9.50 -5.22
C ALA A 163 -7.45 10.30 -6.18
N VAL A 164 -7.34 11.60 -5.96
CA VAL A 164 -6.53 12.52 -6.78
C VAL A 164 -5.53 13.25 -5.91
N VAL A 165 -4.26 13.30 -6.32
CA VAL A 165 -3.25 14.12 -5.65
C VAL A 165 -3.23 15.50 -6.30
N ASN A 166 -3.39 16.55 -5.50
CA ASN A 166 -3.10 17.92 -5.91
C ASN A 166 -1.93 18.48 -5.11
N VAL A 167 -1.07 19.22 -5.82
CA VAL A 167 -0.04 20.09 -5.25
C VAL A 167 -0.43 21.51 -5.62
N HIS A 168 -0.44 22.43 -4.66
CA HIS A 168 -0.92 23.80 -4.78
C HIS A 168 0.22 24.82 -4.60
N GLY A 169 -0.07 26.08 -4.90
CA GLY A 169 0.86 27.19 -4.74
C GLY A 169 1.41 27.67 -6.07
N ALA A 170 0.54 28.29 -6.88
CA ALA A 170 0.92 28.93 -8.14
C ALA A 170 1.84 30.13 -7.92
N ASP A 171 2.67 30.42 -8.92
CA ASP A 171 3.44 31.66 -8.97
C ASP A 171 2.46 32.83 -9.17
N PRO A 172 2.35 33.77 -8.22
CA PRO A 172 1.47 34.93 -8.37
C PRO A 172 1.75 35.73 -9.65
N ALA A 173 3.00 35.75 -10.13
CA ALA A 173 3.39 36.48 -11.34
C ALA A 173 2.89 35.82 -12.64
N ALA A 174 2.54 34.52 -12.59
CA ALA A 174 2.01 33.78 -13.72
C ALA A 174 0.47 33.86 -13.83
N LEU A 175 -0.19 34.39 -12.78
CA LEU A 175 -1.65 34.53 -12.74
C LEU A 175 -2.13 35.81 -13.44
N SER A 176 -3.38 35.83 -13.87
CA SER A 176 -4.02 37.05 -14.37
C SER A 176 -4.11 38.13 -13.29
N ALA A 177 -4.29 39.39 -13.68
CA ALA A 177 -4.49 40.48 -12.72
C ALA A 177 -5.76 40.29 -11.87
N GLU A 178 -6.77 39.60 -12.41
CA GLU A 178 -8.01 39.29 -11.70
C GLU A 178 -7.77 38.22 -10.63
N ALA A 179 -7.12 37.10 -10.99
CA ALA A 179 -6.77 36.04 -10.06
C ALA A 179 -5.80 36.54 -8.96
N GLN A 180 -4.85 37.42 -9.30
CA GLN A 180 -3.94 38.04 -8.33
C GLN A 180 -4.66 38.90 -7.27
N ALA A 181 -5.83 39.47 -7.60
CA ALA A 181 -6.60 40.30 -6.69
C ALA A 181 -7.48 39.50 -5.71
N LYS A 182 -7.62 38.18 -5.94
CA LYS A 182 -8.47 37.29 -5.13
C LYS A 182 -7.70 36.72 -3.94
N ALA A 183 -8.44 36.44 -2.87
CA ALA A 183 -7.92 35.78 -1.68
C ALA A 183 -8.17 34.27 -1.74
N ASN A 184 -7.38 33.48 -1.01
CA ASN A 184 -7.62 32.07 -0.82
C ASN A 184 -8.93 31.87 -0.01
N PRO A 185 -9.91 31.10 -0.51
CA PRO A 185 -11.22 30.95 0.14
C PRO A 185 -11.16 30.21 1.49
N MET A 186 -10.16 29.35 1.71
CA MET A 186 -9.95 28.62 2.96
C MET A 186 -9.03 29.36 3.94
N ALA A 187 -8.19 30.27 3.43
CA ALA A 187 -7.28 31.09 4.23
C ALA A 187 -7.25 32.54 3.70
N PRO A 188 -8.25 33.38 4.05
CA PRO A 188 -8.41 34.72 3.46
C PRO A 188 -7.24 35.70 3.65
N ALA A 189 -6.30 35.38 4.54
CA ALA A 189 -5.05 36.13 4.72
C ALA A 189 -3.98 35.82 3.65
N LEU A 190 -4.21 34.81 2.81
CA LEU A 190 -3.32 34.38 1.73
C LEU A 190 -3.92 34.73 0.37
N PRO A 191 -3.09 34.99 -0.66
CA PRO A 191 -3.58 35.20 -2.02
C PRO A 191 -4.15 33.92 -2.60
N LEU A 192 -5.03 34.05 -3.59
CA LEU A 192 -5.59 32.92 -4.35
C LEU A 192 -4.50 31.99 -4.88
N ALA A 193 -3.33 32.53 -5.25
CA ALA A 193 -2.17 31.77 -5.69
C ALA A 193 -1.81 30.58 -4.76
N SER A 194 -2.02 30.70 -3.45
CA SER A 194 -1.78 29.63 -2.48
C SER A 194 -2.80 28.47 -2.55
N ASP A 195 -3.98 28.72 -3.12
CA ASP A 195 -5.04 27.74 -3.34
C ASP A 195 -4.94 27.06 -4.72
N ILE A 196 -4.34 27.70 -5.72
CA ILE A 196 -4.35 27.20 -7.09
C ILE A 196 -3.50 25.92 -7.20
N PRO A 197 -4.07 24.78 -7.64
CA PRO A 197 -3.31 23.58 -7.97
C PRO A 197 -2.29 23.86 -9.09
N ILE A 198 -1.07 23.38 -8.93
CA ILE A 198 0.04 23.50 -9.88
C ILE A 198 0.45 22.15 -10.49
N ALA A 199 0.14 21.05 -9.81
CA ALA A 199 0.31 19.70 -10.33
C ALA A 199 -0.85 18.80 -9.89
N CYS A 200 -1.21 17.83 -10.72
CA CYS A 200 -2.31 16.92 -10.45
C CYS A 200 -2.05 15.52 -11.03
N GLY A 201 -2.43 14.48 -10.30
CA GLY A 201 -2.42 13.10 -10.79
C GLY A 201 -3.46 12.23 -10.10
N VAL A 202 -4.05 11.29 -10.86
CA VAL A 202 -5.04 10.33 -10.34
C VAL A 202 -4.31 9.09 -9.86
N LEU A 203 -4.55 8.68 -8.61
CA LEU A 203 -3.96 7.48 -8.03
C LEU A 203 -4.64 6.24 -8.60
N ALA A 204 -3.85 5.38 -9.24
CA ALA A 204 -4.28 4.09 -9.76
C ALA A 204 -3.50 2.96 -9.09
N PRO A 205 -4.02 1.73 -9.01
CA PRO A 205 -3.27 0.59 -8.49
C PRO A 205 -1.93 0.44 -9.21
N ALA A 206 -0.84 0.38 -8.44
CA ALA A 206 0.48 0.13 -8.97
C ALA A 206 0.53 -1.28 -9.55
N GLN A 207 1.16 -1.46 -10.72
CA GLN A 207 1.26 -2.75 -11.40
C GLN A 207 2.26 -3.72 -10.75
N MET A 208 2.60 -3.53 -9.47
CA MET A 208 3.49 -4.39 -8.71
C MET A 208 2.67 -5.28 -7.77
N ALA A 209 1.90 -6.21 -8.36
CA ALA A 209 1.52 -7.40 -7.61
C ALA A 209 2.82 -8.18 -7.36
N MET A 210 3.37 -8.10 -6.14
CA MET A 210 4.33 -9.09 -5.68
C MET A 210 3.63 -10.45 -5.77
N PRO A 211 4.12 -11.42 -6.56
CA PRO A 211 3.52 -12.73 -6.57
C PRO A 211 3.59 -13.29 -5.15
N GLU A 212 2.45 -13.60 -4.54
CA GLU A 212 2.42 -14.40 -3.34
C GLU A 212 2.84 -15.83 -3.71
N GLY A 213 4.14 -16.11 -3.59
CA GLY A 213 4.69 -17.42 -3.87
C GLY A 213 6.15 -17.37 -4.30
N PRO A 214 6.90 -18.49 -4.17
CA PRO A 214 8.22 -18.58 -4.78
C PRO A 214 8.08 -18.31 -6.28
N ALA A 215 9.02 -17.54 -6.85
CA ALA A 215 9.09 -17.35 -8.29
C ALA A 215 9.01 -18.72 -8.97
N ASP A 216 8.09 -18.87 -9.93
CA ASP A 216 7.99 -20.07 -10.73
C ASP A 216 9.28 -20.17 -11.57
N THR A 217 10.27 -20.86 -11.00
CA THR A 217 11.61 -21.02 -11.61
C THR A 217 11.59 -22.08 -12.70
N GLY A 218 10.42 -22.58 -13.10
CA GLY A 218 10.28 -23.61 -14.11
C GLY A 218 10.89 -24.96 -13.70
N VAL A 219 11.21 -25.13 -12.41
CA VAL A 219 11.65 -26.42 -11.88
C VAL A 219 10.40 -27.20 -11.51
N GLU A 220 10.01 -28.16 -12.35
CA GLU A 220 9.03 -29.16 -11.98
C GLU A 220 9.58 -29.97 -10.78
N THR A 221 9.18 -29.61 -9.57
CA THR A 221 9.23 -30.57 -8.46
C THR A 221 8.23 -31.66 -8.79
N ALA A 222 8.75 -32.84 -9.13
CA ALA A 222 7.95 -34.03 -9.38
C ALA A 222 6.88 -34.17 -8.29
N ALA A 223 5.62 -34.07 -8.70
CA ALA A 223 4.49 -34.30 -7.83
C ALA A 223 4.61 -35.71 -7.25
N ALA A 224 4.84 -35.82 -5.94
CA ALA A 224 4.54 -37.05 -5.23
C ALA A 224 3.02 -37.21 -5.28
N GLY A 225 2.54 -38.01 -6.25
CA GLY A 225 1.14 -38.25 -6.48
C GLY A 225 0.43 -38.70 -5.21
N SER A 226 -0.51 -37.89 -4.75
CA SER A 226 -1.45 -38.23 -3.69
C SER A 226 -2.59 -39.08 -4.25
N ASP A 227 -2.31 -40.35 -4.55
CA ASP A 227 -3.34 -41.37 -4.66
C ASP A 227 -3.70 -41.87 -3.26
N ALA A 228 -4.54 -41.09 -2.58
CA ALA A 228 -5.19 -41.47 -1.34
C ALA A 228 -6.32 -42.47 -1.61
N ARG A 229 -5.98 -43.70 -2.03
CA ARG A 229 -6.88 -44.85 -1.97
C ARG A 229 -6.10 -46.13 -1.62
N GLY A 230 -6.09 -46.44 -0.33
CA GLY A 230 -5.85 -47.80 0.16
C GLY A 230 -4.52 -47.98 0.90
N LEU A 231 -4.64 -48.61 2.06
CA LEU A 231 -3.56 -49.13 2.92
C LEU A 231 -2.83 -48.09 3.80
N ALA A 232 -3.56 -47.58 4.79
CA ALA A 232 -3.01 -47.53 6.14
C ALA A 232 -2.79 -48.98 6.62
N GLY A 233 -1.59 -49.51 6.42
CA GLY A 233 -1.22 -50.85 6.83
C GLY A 233 0.29 -51.05 6.76
N ALA A 234 0.89 -51.27 7.93
CA ALA A 234 2.26 -51.77 8.13
C ALA A 234 3.43 -50.80 7.84
N ALA A 235 3.63 -49.80 8.71
CA ALA A 235 4.98 -49.32 9.04
C ALA A 235 5.48 -50.07 10.29
N VAL A 236 5.69 -51.37 10.14
CA VAL A 236 6.49 -52.21 11.04
C VAL A 236 7.38 -53.04 10.13
N LEU A 237 8.70 -52.99 10.41
CA LEU A 237 9.80 -53.76 9.83
C LEU A 237 10.46 -53.14 8.59
N GLY A 238 11.72 -52.72 8.78
CA GLY A 238 12.57 -52.26 7.70
C GLY A 238 13.89 -51.60 8.10
N MET A 239 14.25 -51.53 9.40
CA MET A 239 15.65 -51.31 9.75
C MET A 239 16.39 -52.64 9.68
N LEU A 240 17.08 -52.89 8.58
CA LEU A 240 18.27 -53.74 8.53
C LEU A 240 18.98 -53.57 7.18
N ALA A 241 20.30 -53.54 7.28
CA ALA A 241 21.30 -53.56 6.21
C ALA A 241 21.54 -52.23 5.48
N LEU A 242 22.54 -51.49 5.97
CA LEU A 242 23.69 -51.01 5.19
C LEU A 242 24.72 -50.41 6.17
N GLY A 243 25.72 -51.20 6.55
CA GLY A 243 26.81 -50.73 7.40
C GLY A 243 27.66 -51.87 7.93
N GLY A 244 28.62 -52.36 7.13
CA GLY A 244 29.57 -53.35 7.61
C GLY A 244 30.35 -54.09 6.54
N ALA A 245 31.03 -53.38 5.65
CA ALA A 245 32.05 -53.96 4.79
C ALA A 245 33.38 -53.21 4.99
N ALA A 246 34.15 -53.64 5.98
CA ALA A 246 35.58 -53.33 6.10
C ALA A 246 36.32 -54.62 6.49
N VAL A 247 36.84 -55.24 5.43
CA VAL A 247 38.02 -56.12 5.32
C VAL A 247 38.99 -56.07 6.51
N GLY A 248 39.45 -57.24 6.98
CA GLY A 248 40.71 -57.30 7.74
C GLY A 248 40.98 -58.58 8.53
N LEU A 249 41.43 -59.62 7.82
CA LEU A 249 42.29 -60.73 8.26
C LEU A 249 42.65 -60.85 9.77
N ARG A 250 42.49 -62.06 10.34
CA ARG A 250 43.62 -62.97 10.66
C ARG A 250 43.18 -64.28 11.37
N ARG A 251 43.52 -65.38 10.69
CA ARG A 251 44.10 -66.65 11.20
C ARG A 251 43.22 -67.64 11.99
N ARG A 252 42.97 -68.76 11.29
CA ARG A 252 42.75 -70.12 11.82
C ARG A 252 43.90 -70.58 12.74
N ALA A 253 43.52 -71.20 13.86
CA ALA A 253 44.12 -72.41 14.44
C ALA A 253 43.02 -73.07 15.31
N THR A 254 42.27 -74.07 14.85
CA THR A 254 42.48 -75.53 15.00
C THR A 254 42.75 -76.04 16.43
N GLY A 255 41.88 -76.95 16.88
CA GLY A 255 42.03 -77.87 18.02
C GLY A 255 41.12 -77.49 19.19
N GLY A 256 40.14 -78.26 19.65
CA GLY A 256 39.94 -79.70 19.57
C GLY A 256 40.24 -80.34 20.92
N ARG A 257 39.17 -80.49 21.74
CA ARG A 257 39.09 -81.16 23.06
C ARG A 257 39.86 -80.54 24.22
#